data_AF-A0A2P4YCX2-F1
#
_entry.id   AF-A0A2P4YCX2-F1
#
_cell.length_a   1.000
_cell.length_b   1.000
_cell.length_c   1.000
_cell.angle_alpha   90.00
_cell.angle_beta   90.00
_cell.angle_gamma   90.00
#
_symmetry.space_group_name_H-M   'P 1'
#
loop_
_entity.id
_entity.type
_entity.pdbx_description
1 polymer ?
#
loop_
_entity_poly.entity_id
_entity_poly.type
_entity_poly.pdbx_seq_one_letter_code
_entity_poly.pdbx_strand_id
1 'polypeptide(L)'
;MYLLGIFLLAFTVLLTPVNGVGHQHADYTNFSRFLKIAVVDGVRSEERVNLPGLSKIQELALKLTPLSHEKAQTLWLKLKTRPEVVFNSLHLGETVLKLDDNPRLLQWFNYVKAHKSKIGGFTDEDVYKLLSKSTDDGELAVLFYSLEKTPKFERLGKRMRSLVFEKWLDKDIRPGKAKVQLELIGRDTSSLPDLALREKILAEYSMEFLLHLDRKKYRAHLDELMGTKYY
;
A
#
# COMPACT_ATOMS: atom_id res chain seq x y z
N MET A 1 -39.60 -2.77 -42.91
CA MET A 1 -39.92 -2.31 -41.54
C MET A 1 -39.56 -0.83 -41.49
N TYR A 2 -40.53 0.03 -41.76
CA TYR A 2 -40.43 1.50 -41.71
C TYR A 2 -41.02 1.98 -40.38
N LEU A 3 -40.62 3.22 -39.99
CA LEU A 3 -41.13 4.06 -38.88
C LEU A 3 -40.59 3.69 -37.49
N LEU A 4 -40.31 4.59 -36.55
CA LEU A 4 -40.41 6.05 -36.35
C LEU A 4 -39.70 6.28 -34.98
N GLY A 5 -38.85 7.27 -34.75
CA GLY A 5 -39.19 8.67 -34.43
C GLY A 5 -38.17 9.12 -33.37
N ILE A 6 -37.30 10.10 -33.64
CA ILE A 6 -37.49 11.55 -33.45
C ILE A 6 -38.04 11.91 -32.06
N PHE A 7 -37.20 12.55 -31.24
CA PHE A 7 -37.46 13.74 -30.40
C PHE A 7 -36.08 14.34 -30.06
N LEU A 8 -35.52 15.33 -30.75
CA LEU A 8 -35.86 16.76 -30.88
C LEU A 8 -35.79 17.54 -29.55
N LEU A 9 -34.78 18.40 -29.43
CA LEU A 9 -34.75 19.81 -28.95
C LEU A 9 -33.40 20.09 -28.27
N ALA A 10 -32.44 20.67 -28.98
CA ALA A 10 -32.32 22.09 -29.32
C ALA A 10 -32.07 22.98 -28.08
N PHE A 11 -30.84 23.44 -27.94
CA PHE A 11 -30.60 24.87 -27.76
C PHE A 11 -29.26 25.24 -28.38
N THR A 12 -29.30 25.59 -29.66
CA THR A 12 -28.29 26.44 -30.29
C THR A 12 -28.87 27.84 -30.36
N VAL A 13 -28.08 28.83 -29.92
CA VAL A 13 -27.95 30.22 -30.39
C VAL A 13 -27.51 31.06 -29.18
N LEU A 14 -26.54 31.97 -29.21
CA LEU A 14 -25.49 32.38 -30.16
C LEU A 14 -24.86 33.59 -29.46
N LEU A 15 -23.56 33.60 -29.16
CA LEU A 15 -22.82 34.87 -29.01
C LEU A 15 -21.33 34.63 -29.30
N THR A 16 -20.84 35.34 -30.31
CA THR A 16 -19.45 35.54 -30.70
C THR A 16 -18.68 36.40 -29.68
N PRO A 17 -17.35 36.52 -29.77
CA PRO A 17 -16.47 36.66 -28.61
C PRO A 17 -16.29 38.10 -28.16
N VAL A 18 -16.19 38.30 -26.84
CA VAL A 18 -15.65 39.51 -26.23
C VAL A 18 -14.36 39.13 -25.50
N ASN A 19 -13.25 39.69 -25.98
CA ASN A 19 -11.95 39.63 -25.35
C ASN A 19 -11.96 40.37 -24.01
N GLY A 20 -11.47 39.73 -22.95
CA GLY A 20 -11.33 40.35 -21.63
C GLY A 20 -10.64 39.44 -20.62
N VAL A 21 -9.32 39.44 -20.65
CA VAL A 21 -8.35 39.23 -19.55
C VAL A 21 -8.73 38.31 -18.38
N GLY A 22 -7.96 37.22 -18.27
CA GLY A 22 -7.47 36.69 -16.99
C GLY A 22 -8.34 35.63 -16.32
N HIS A 23 -7.90 34.37 -16.40
CA HIS A 23 -7.68 33.49 -15.23
C HIS A 23 -6.97 32.22 -15.70
N GLN A 24 -5.90 31.86 -14.98
CA GLN A 24 -5.15 30.62 -15.19
C GLN A 24 -6.10 29.43 -15.05
N HIS A 25 -6.37 28.75 -16.15
CA HIS A 25 -7.05 27.47 -16.12
C HIS A 25 -5.99 26.42 -15.78
N ALA A 26 -6.09 25.85 -14.57
CA ALA A 26 -5.37 24.63 -14.26
C ALA A 26 -5.77 23.58 -15.31
N ASP A 27 -4.77 23.09 -16.02
CA ASP A 27 -4.92 22.14 -17.11
C ASP A 27 -5.22 20.75 -16.52
N TYR A 28 -6.51 20.45 -16.34
CA TYR A 28 -7.02 19.14 -15.91
C TYR A 28 -6.81 18.03 -16.96
N THR A 29 -6.24 18.35 -18.12
CA THR A 29 -6.12 17.43 -19.25
C THR A 29 -5.06 16.34 -19.00
N ASN A 30 -4.09 16.56 -18.10
CA ASN A 30 -3.07 15.57 -17.78
C ASN A 30 -3.61 14.39 -16.95
N PHE A 31 -4.51 14.63 -15.99
CA PHE A 31 -5.04 13.55 -15.14
C PHE A 31 -5.93 12.57 -15.92
N SER A 32 -6.68 13.07 -16.90
CA SER A 32 -7.46 12.23 -17.81
C SER A 32 -6.58 11.35 -18.71
N ARG A 33 -5.35 11.78 -19.00
CA ARG A 33 -4.36 11.03 -19.78
C ARG A 33 -3.74 9.91 -18.97
N PHE A 34 -3.44 10.15 -17.68
CA PHE A 34 -3.02 9.11 -16.74
C PHE A 34 -4.10 8.06 -16.52
N LEU A 35 -5.37 8.47 -16.39
CA LEU A 35 -6.50 7.53 -16.29
C LEU A 35 -6.74 6.77 -17.60
N LYS A 36 -6.58 7.40 -18.77
CA LYS A 36 -6.69 6.71 -20.06
C LYS A 36 -5.58 5.67 -20.26
N ILE A 37 -4.35 5.95 -19.85
CA ILE A 37 -3.26 4.96 -19.90
C ILE A 37 -3.59 3.78 -18.96
N ALA A 38 -4.07 4.05 -17.75
CA ALA A 38 -4.43 2.99 -16.80
C ALA A 38 -5.70 2.19 -17.18
N VAL A 39 -6.63 2.78 -17.93
CA VAL A 39 -7.91 2.16 -18.32
C VAL A 39 -7.84 1.45 -19.68
N VAL A 40 -6.94 1.87 -20.59
CA VAL A 40 -6.84 1.28 -21.94
C VAL A 40 -6.09 -0.07 -21.94
N ASP A 41 -5.26 -0.37 -20.94
CA ASP A 41 -4.55 -1.67 -20.86
C ASP A 41 -5.34 -2.77 -20.11
N GLY A 42 -6.59 -2.49 -19.76
CA GLY A 42 -7.45 -3.37 -18.97
C GLY A 42 -8.16 -4.48 -19.75
N VAL A 43 -7.59 -5.05 -20.82
CA VAL A 43 -8.15 -6.28 -21.44
C VAL A 43 -7.06 -7.25 -21.92
N ARG A 44 -6.86 -8.28 -21.09
CA ARG A 44 -6.47 -9.67 -21.43
C ARG A 44 -4.98 -9.98 -21.68
N SER A 45 -4.22 -10.04 -20.60
CA SER A 45 -3.66 -11.29 -20.06
C SER A 45 -3.06 -10.97 -18.69
N GLU A 46 -3.04 -11.93 -17.77
CA GLU A 46 -2.21 -11.82 -16.57
C GLU A 46 -0.74 -11.81 -17.00
N GLU A 47 -0.25 -10.66 -17.47
CA GLU A 47 1.17 -10.39 -17.56
C GLU A 47 1.64 -10.32 -16.10
N ARG A 48 2.09 -11.47 -15.60
CA ARG A 48 2.85 -11.55 -14.36
C ARG A 48 4.11 -10.75 -14.60
N VAL A 49 4.04 -9.44 -14.34
CA VAL A 49 5.21 -8.57 -14.30
C VAL A 49 6.18 -9.25 -13.36
N ASN A 50 7.22 -9.85 -13.93
CA ASN A 50 8.21 -10.61 -13.21
C ASN A 50 9.09 -9.59 -12.49
N LEU A 51 8.61 -9.09 -11.35
CA LEU A 51 9.33 -8.14 -10.54
C LEU A 51 10.49 -8.90 -9.88
N PRO A 52 11.76 -8.54 -10.15
CA PRO A 52 12.93 -9.30 -9.71
C PRO A 52 13.02 -9.52 -8.19
N GLY A 53 12.37 -8.68 -7.38
CA GLY A 53 12.24 -8.87 -5.92
C GLY A 53 11.11 -9.82 -5.50
N LEU A 54 10.05 -9.97 -6.30
CA LEU A 54 8.93 -10.87 -6.01
C LEU A 54 9.31 -12.34 -6.20
N SER A 55 10.08 -12.65 -7.26
CA SER A 55 10.54 -14.02 -7.50
C SER A 55 11.31 -14.56 -6.31
N LYS A 56 12.21 -13.76 -5.73
CA LYS A 56 13.03 -14.14 -4.57
C LYS A 56 12.21 -14.36 -3.30
N ILE A 57 11.19 -13.54 -3.03
CA ILE A 57 10.29 -13.74 -1.88
C ILE A 57 9.41 -14.97 -2.07
N GLN A 58 8.91 -15.19 -3.29
CA GLN A 58 8.16 -16.40 -3.62
C GLN A 58 9.04 -17.64 -3.46
N GLU A 59 10.29 -17.61 -3.95
CA GLU A 59 11.28 -18.66 -3.74
C GLU A 59 11.57 -18.91 -2.26
N LEU A 60 11.76 -17.86 -1.46
CA LEU A 60 11.93 -18.00 0.00
C LEU A 60 10.69 -18.58 0.66
N ALA A 61 9.48 -18.17 0.25
CA ALA A 61 8.22 -18.71 0.75
C ALA A 61 8.05 -20.20 0.42
N LEU A 62 8.52 -20.64 -0.76
CA LEU A 62 8.60 -22.04 -1.17
C LEU A 62 9.66 -22.81 -0.36
N LYS A 63 10.84 -22.21 -0.10
CA LYS A 63 11.90 -22.80 0.73
C LYS A 63 11.51 -22.92 2.21
N LEU A 64 10.62 -22.06 2.69
CA LEU A 64 10.00 -22.16 4.03
C LEU A 64 8.93 -23.27 4.11
N THR A 65 9.10 -24.33 3.32
CA THR A 65 8.32 -25.56 3.41
C THR A 65 8.36 -26.11 4.84
N PRO A 66 7.30 -26.82 5.27
CA PRO A 66 7.06 -27.13 6.69
C PRO A 66 8.24 -27.81 7.40
N LEU A 67 8.98 -28.67 6.71
CA LEU A 67 9.74 -29.76 7.35
C LEU A 67 10.91 -29.34 8.26
N SER A 68 11.58 -28.21 8.02
CA SER A 68 12.74 -27.77 8.82
C SER A 68 12.42 -26.76 9.93
N HIS A 69 11.33 -26.00 9.81
CA HIS A 69 10.98 -24.91 10.74
C HIS A 69 9.70 -25.18 11.55
N GLU A 70 8.98 -26.27 11.24
CA GLU A 70 7.73 -26.66 11.89
C GLU A 70 7.90 -26.98 13.38
N LYS A 71 9.04 -27.58 13.79
CA LYS A 71 9.30 -27.88 15.21
C LYS A 71 9.38 -26.61 16.06
N ALA A 72 10.12 -25.60 15.61
CA ALA A 72 10.26 -24.32 16.32
C ALA A 72 8.90 -23.58 16.37
N GLN A 73 8.19 -23.49 15.24
CA GLN A 73 6.86 -22.88 15.20
C GLN A 73 5.87 -23.60 16.12
N THR A 74 5.89 -24.93 16.13
CA THR A 74 5.03 -25.75 16.99
C THR A 74 5.34 -25.51 18.46
N LEU A 75 6.63 -25.45 18.83
CA LEU A 75 7.05 -25.19 20.20
C LEU A 75 6.62 -23.79 20.64
N TRP A 76 6.90 -22.74 19.86
CA TRP A 76 6.48 -21.38 20.17
C TRP A 76 4.96 -21.24 20.26
N LEU A 77 4.19 -21.97 19.45
CA LEU A 77 2.73 -21.98 19.55
C LEU A 77 2.25 -22.70 20.82
N LYS A 78 2.85 -23.85 21.16
CA LYS A 78 2.53 -24.60 22.39
C LYS A 78 2.80 -23.77 23.64
N LEU A 79 3.94 -23.07 23.66
CA LEU A 79 4.34 -22.18 24.75
C LEU A 79 3.66 -20.82 24.71
N LYS A 80 2.79 -20.56 23.72
CA LYS A 80 2.12 -19.26 23.49
C LYS A 80 3.10 -18.08 23.51
N THR A 81 4.28 -18.28 22.95
CA THR A 81 5.37 -17.30 22.97
C THR A 81 4.92 -16.01 22.27
N ARG A 82 5.09 -14.85 22.91
CA ARG A 82 4.70 -13.59 22.25
C ARG A 82 5.53 -13.38 20.97
N PRO A 83 4.95 -12.90 19.86
CA PRO A 83 5.69 -12.72 18.61
C PRO A 83 6.90 -11.78 18.73
N GLU A 84 6.88 -10.79 19.65
CA GLU A 84 8.05 -9.96 19.96
C GLU A 84 9.23 -10.76 20.51
N VAL A 85 8.98 -11.77 21.35
CA VAL A 85 10.03 -12.65 21.89
C VAL A 85 10.63 -13.50 20.76
N VAL A 86 9.78 -14.00 19.86
CA VAL A 86 10.24 -14.76 18.68
C VAL A 86 11.05 -13.86 17.74
N PHE A 87 10.63 -12.60 17.54
CA PHE A 87 11.35 -11.61 16.73
C PHE A 87 12.78 -11.42 17.22
N ASN A 88 12.94 -11.24 18.53
CA ASN A 88 14.25 -11.08 19.16
C ASN A 88 15.08 -12.37 19.07
N SER A 89 14.48 -13.54 19.28
CA SER A 89 15.19 -14.83 19.15
C SER A 89 15.71 -15.11 17.74
N LEU A 90 15.15 -14.44 16.73
CA LEU A 90 15.55 -14.53 15.34
C LEU A 90 16.54 -13.43 14.93
N HIS A 91 16.98 -12.59 15.89
CA HIS A 91 17.91 -11.47 15.69
C HIS A 91 17.45 -10.49 14.60
N LEU A 92 16.14 -10.24 14.50
CA LEU A 92 15.57 -9.41 13.43
C LEU A 92 15.69 -7.91 13.69
N GLY A 93 15.94 -7.48 14.94
CA GLY A 93 16.15 -6.06 15.28
C GLY A 93 17.54 -5.52 14.94
N GLU A 94 18.48 -6.39 14.56
CA GLU A 94 19.88 -6.04 14.27
C GLU A 94 20.16 -5.86 12.77
N THR A 95 19.19 -6.14 11.91
CA THR A 95 19.35 -6.16 10.45
C THR A 95 18.35 -5.23 9.76
N VAL A 96 18.75 -4.60 8.65
CA VAL A 96 17.79 -3.94 7.74
C VAL A 96 16.79 -4.99 7.26
N LEU A 97 15.49 -4.73 7.43
CA LEU A 97 14.40 -5.66 7.16
C LEU A 97 14.16 -5.82 5.64
N LYS A 98 15.10 -6.45 4.95
CA LYS A 98 14.94 -6.85 3.54
C LYS A 98 14.30 -8.23 3.46
N LEU A 99 13.12 -8.31 2.86
CA LEU A 99 12.35 -9.56 2.80
C LEU A 99 12.97 -10.59 1.85
N ASP A 100 13.62 -10.11 0.80
CA ASP A 100 14.20 -10.89 -0.28
C ASP A 100 15.53 -11.57 0.13
N ASP A 101 16.15 -11.13 1.23
CA ASP A 101 17.39 -11.72 1.77
C ASP A 101 17.28 -12.21 3.21
N ASN A 102 16.06 -12.27 3.79
CA ASN A 102 15.87 -12.65 5.19
C ASN A 102 14.83 -13.76 5.40
N PRO A 103 15.22 -15.05 5.27
CA PRO A 103 14.32 -16.17 5.54
C PRO A 103 13.79 -16.20 6.98
N ARG A 104 14.55 -15.64 7.94
CA ARG A 104 14.11 -15.54 9.35
C ARG A 104 12.93 -14.57 9.50
N LEU A 105 12.92 -13.48 8.73
CA LEU A 105 11.81 -12.51 8.74
C LEU A 105 10.51 -13.15 8.24
N LEU A 106 10.57 -13.93 7.16
CA LEU A 106 9.41 -14.68 6.67
C LEU A 106 8.97 -15.79 7.63
N GLN A 107 9.90 -16.47 8.30
CA GLN A 107 9.57 -17.41 9.38
C GLN A 107 8.80 -16.71 10.50
N TRP A 108 9.24 -15.50 10.89
CA TRP A 108 8.57 -14.69 11.90
C TRP A 108 7.17 -14.27 11.45
N PHE A 109 6.97 -13.80 10.22
CA PHE A 109 5.63 -13.47 9.71
C PHE A 109 4.70 -14.67 9.65
N ASN A 110 5.24 -15.86 9.32
CA ASN A 110 4.47 -17.10 9.40
C ASN A 110 4.02 -17.41 10.83
N TYR A 111 4.91 -17.18 11.80
CA TYR A 111 4.58 -17.32 13.22
C TYR A 111 3.54 -16.30 13.67
N VAL A 112 3.68 -15.01 13.32
CA VAL A 112 2.70 -13.95 13.61
C VAL A 112 1.32 -14.34 13.09
N LYS A 113 1.23 -14.80 11.83
CA LYS A 113 -0.04 -15.27 11.24
C LYS A 113 -0.67 -16.40 12.07
N ALA A 114 0.13 -17.39 12.46
CA ALA A 114 -0.35 -18.53 13.25
C ALA A 114 -0.76 -18.13 14.68
N HIS A 115 0.05 -17.30 15.35
CA HIS A 115 -0.20 -16.79 16.69
C HIS A 115 -1.49 -15.97 16.73
N LYS A 116 -1.70 -15.06 15.78
CA LYS A 116 -2.92 -14.25 15.69
C LYS A 116 -4.18 -15.09 15.50
N SER A 117 -4.09 -16.16 14.72
CA SER A 117 -5.21 -17.06 14.46
C SER A 117 -5.55 -17.95 15.67
N LYS A 118 -4.54 -18.48 16.37
CA LYS A 118 -4.72 -19.49 17.42
C LYS A 118 -4.78 -18.94 18.85
N ILE A 119 -4.10 -17.83 19.10
CA ILE A 119 -3.88 -17.28 20.45
C ILE A 119 -4.48 -15.87 20.55
N GLY A 120 -4.33 -15.05 19.51
CA GLY A 120 -4.76 -13.64 19.54
C GLY A 120 -3.83 -12.74 20.36
N GLY A 121 -4.29 -11.53 20.68
CA GLY A 121 -3.56 -10.60 21.56
C GLY A 121 -2.32 -9.90 20.98
N PHE A 122 -1.92 -10.19 19.73
CA PHE A 122 -0.85 -9.47 19.02
C PHE A 122 -1.44 -8.80 17.77
N THR A 123 -1.62 -7.49 17.81
CA THR A 123 -2.35 -6.71 16.82
C THR A 123 -1.49 -6.34 15.60
N ASP A 124 -2.11 -5.78 14.54
CA ASP A 124 -1.33 -5.27 13.40
C ASP A 124 -0.53 -4.01 13.84
N GLU A 125 -1.07 -3.23 14.77
CA GLU A 125 -0.37 -2.11 15.41
C GLU A 125 0.88 -2.57 16.18
N ASP A 126 0.83 -3.72 16.87
CA ASP A 126 2.01 -4.28 17.57
C ASP A 126 3.11 -4.70 16.59
N VAL A 127 2.73 -5.26 15.43
CA VAL A 127 3.68 -5.58 14.34
C VAL A 127 4.34 -4.28 13.86
N TYR A 128 3.55 -3.25 13.53
CA TYR A 128 4.07 -1.97 13.06
C TYR A 128 4.99 -1.31 14.09
N LYS A 129 4.56 -1.22 15.35
CA LYS A 129 5.37 -0.65 16.45
C LYS A 129 6.67 -1.41 16.68
N LEU A 130 6.67 -2.73 16.51
CA LEU A 130 7.88 -3.52 16.67
C LEU A 130 8.89 -3.24 15.54
N LEU A 131 8.44 -3.26 14.28
CA LEU A 131 9.32 -3.08 13.13
C LEU A 131 9.78 -1.62 12.96
N SER A 132 8.92 -0.65 13.29
CA SER A 132 9.26 0.78 13.20
C SER A 132 10.35 1.25 14.18
N LYS A 133 10.76 0.40 15.15
CA LYS A 133 11.90 0.69 16.03
C LYS A 133 13.24 0.72 15.27
N SER A 134 13.34 -0.01 14.16
CA SER A 134 14.60 -0.22 13.43
C SER A 134 14.49 0.04 11.93
N THR A 135 13.34 0.50 11.45
CA THR A 135 12.99 0.56 10.03
C THR A 135 12.05 1.72 9.77
N ASP A 136 12.29 2.52 8.73
CA ASP A 136 11.43 3.66 8.41
C ASP A 136 10.14 3.25 7.68
N ASP A 137 9.16 4.16 7.66
CA ASP A 137 7.84 3.88 7.07
C ASP A 137 7.90 3.56 5.56
N GLY A 138 8.89 4.08 4.83
CA GLY A 138 9.09 3.76 3.41
C GLY A 138 9.54 2.31 3.21
N GLU A 139 10.51 1.85 3.99
CA GLU A 139 10.94 0.45 4.02
C GLU A 139 9.79 -0.48 4.42
N LEU A 140 9.00 -0.10 5.42
CA LEU A 140 7.82 -0.85 5.83
C LEU A 140 6.75 -0.92 4.73
N ALA A 141 6.51 0.17 3.99
CA ALA A 141 5.57 0.18 2.87
C ALA A 141 5.97 -0.85 1.80
N VAL A 142 7.25 -0.87 1.43
CA VAL A 142 7.80 -1.84 0.46
C VAL A 142 7.69 -3.28 0.98
N LEU A 143 8.07 -3.51 2.24
CA LEU A 143 8.02 -4.82 2.90
C LEU A 143 6.61 -5.40 2.85
N PHE A 144 5.61 -4.61 3.27
CA PHE A 144 4.23 -5.08 3.34
C PHE A 144 3.55 -5.19 1.97
N TYR A 145 3.90 -4.34 1.01
CA TYR A 145 3.47 -4.51 -0.36
C TYR A 145 3.98 -5.83 -0.94
N SER A 146 5.25 -6.16 -0.69
CA SER A 146 5.85 -7.42 -1.15
C SER A 146 5.23 -8.65 -0.47
N LEU A 147 4.89 -8.56 0.82
CA LEU A 147 4.12 -9.60 1.52
C LEU A 147 2.72 -9.76 0.95
N GLU A 148 2.06 -8.66 0.56
CA GLU A 148 0.73 -8.70 -0.07
C GLU A 148 0.78 -9.53 -1.37
N LYS A 149 1.84 -9.41 -2.16
CA LYS A 149 1.99 -10.17 -3.42
C LYS A 149 2.43 -11.61 -3.22
N THR A 150 2.65 -12.05 -1.98
CA THR A 150 2.97 -13.44 -1.66
C THR A 150 1.69 -14.17 -1.23
N PRO A 151 1.18 -15.19 -1.96
CA PRO A 151 -0.12 -15.81 -1.69
C PRO A 151 -0.31 -16.28 -0.24
N LYS A 152 0.76 -16.79 0.38
CA LYS A 152 0.76 -17.22 1.79
C LYS A 152 0.49 -16.07 2.78
N PHE A 153 0.90 -14.85 2.45
CA PHE A 153 0.87 -13.66 3.30
C PHE A 153 -0.05 -12.56 2.79
N GLU A 154 -0.73 -12.74 1.66
CA GLU A 154 -1.53 -11.71 0.98
C GLU A 154 -2.40 -10.89 1.93
N ARG A 155 -3.26 -11.57 2.70
CA ARG A 155 -4.17 -10.91 3.65
C ARG A 155 -3.44 -10.15 4.76
N LEU A 156 -2.27 -10.63 5.21
CA LEU A 156 -1.47 -9.94 6.23
C LEU A 156 -0.78 -8.73 5.61
N GLY A 157 -0.11 -8.90 4.47
CA GLY A 157 0.56 -7.84 3.73
C GLY A 157 -0.39 -6.69 3.40
N LYS A 158 -1.61 -7.01 2.89
CA LYS A 158 -2.64 -6.01 2.61
C LYS A 158 -3.00 -5.16 3.83
N ARG A 159 -3.28 -5.80 4.98
CA ARG A 159 -3.63 -5.06 6.21
C ARG A 159 -2.48 -4.21 6.72
N MET A 160 -1.27 -4.74 6.69
CA MET A 160 -0.10 -3.99 7.14
C MET A 160 0.26 -2.84 6.20
N ARG A 161 0.09 -3.00 4.88
CA ARG A 161 0.25 -1.91 3.90
C ARG A 161 -0.75 -0.79 4.18
N SER A 162 -2.04 -1.13 4.34
CA SER A 162 -3.06 -0.16 4.70
C SER A 162 -2.74 0.56 6.01
N LEU A 163 -2.20 -0.15 7.01
CA LEU A 163 -1.78 0.46 8.26
C LEU A 163 -0.63 1.45 8.06
N VAL A 164 0.38 1.15 7.22
CA VAL A 164 1.45 2.12 6.92
C VAL A 164 0.88 3.37 6.24
N PHE A 165 -0.05 3.21 5.31
CA PHE A 165 -0.70 4.35 4.65
C PHE A 165 -1.50 5.18 5.65
N GLU A 166 -2.25 4.54 6.55
CA GLU A 166 -2.95 5.22 7.64
C GLU A 166 -1.98 6.03 8.50
N LYS A 167 -0.83 5.47 8.91
CA LYS A 167 0.19 6.21 9.67
C LYS A 167 0.76 7.40 8.91
N TRP A 168 0.92 7.29 7.60
CA TRP A 168 1.31 8.43 6.78
C TRP A 168 0.21 9.49 6.69
N LEU A 169 -1.06 9.09 6.56
CA LEU A 169 -2.21 10.01 6.55
C LEU A 169 -2.39 10.73 7.89
N ASP A 170 -2.21 10.03 9.01
CA ASP A 170 -2.29 10.60 10.36
C ASP A 170 -1.20 11.64 10.60
N LYS A 171 -0.02 11.43 10.00
CA LYS A 171 1.12 12.35 10.02
C LYS A 171 1.05 13.42 8.91
N ASP A 172 -0.05 13.48 8.15
CA ASP A 172 -0.24 14.35 6.98
C ASP A 172 0.96 14.34 6.00
N ILE A 173 1.57 13.17 5.80
CA ILE A 173 2.69 12.98 4.88
C ILE A 173 2.19 13.17 3.45
N ARG A 174 2.66 14.20 2.75
CA ARG A 174 2.27 14.41 1.36
C ARG A 174 2.94 13.36 0.45
N PRO A 175 2.35 13.02 -0.71
CA PRO A 175 2.95 12.09 -1.67
C PRO A 175 4.39 12.45 -2.05
N GLY A 176 4.73 13.74 -2.20
CA GLY A 176 6.11 14.15 -2.45
C GLY A 176 7.10 13.78 -1.33
N LYS A 177 6.67 13.80 -0.06
CA LYS A 177 7.49 13.38 1.08
C LYS A 177 7.54 11.86 1.21
N ALA A 178 6.42 11.16 0.94
CA ALA A 178 6.40 9.70 0.87
C ALA A 178 7.32 9.18 -0.25
N LYS A 179 7.35 9.87 -1.40
CA LYS A 179 8.28 9.59 -2.49
C LYS A 179 9.73 9.69 -2.02
N VAL A 180 10.09 10.75 -1.30
CA VAL A 180 11.44 10.88 -0.73
C VAL A 180 11.74 9.72 0.24
N GLN A 181 10.81 9.33 1.12
CA GLN A 181 11.01 8.18 2.00
C GLN A 181 11.22 6.87 1.21
N LEU A 182 10.43 6.65 0.15
CA LEU A 182 10.58 5.51 -0.73
C LEU A 182 11.89 5.54 -1.51
N GLU A 183 12.39 6.71 -1.92
CA GLU A 183 13.65 6.87 -2.67
C GLU A 183 14.89 6.77 -1.78
N LEU A 184 14.80 7.19 -0.51
CA LEU A 184 15.89 7.14 0.46
C LEU A 184 16.19 5.72 1.00
N ILE A 185 15.40 4.72 0.61
CA ILE A 185 15.67 3.31 0.91
C ILE A 185 16.98 2.90 0.23
N GLY A 186 18.10 2.96 0.98
CA GLY A 186 19.41 2.43 0.62
C GLY A 186 20.24 3.30 -0.34
N ARG A 187 21.23 4.01 0.20
CA ARG A 187 22.38 4.58 -0.55
C ARG A 187 23.26 3.51 -1.24
N ASP A 188 22.93 2.23 -1.07
CA ASP A 188 23.58 1.09 -1.73
C ASP A 188 22.60 0.50 -2.76
N THR A 189 22.81 0.87 -4.03
CA THR A 189 21.90 0.71 -5.17
C THR A 189 21.63 -0.75 -5.56
N SER A 190 22.31 -1.70 -4.91
CA SER A 190 22.17 -3.15 -5.09
C SER A 190 20.92 -3.74 -4.43
N SER A 191 20.20 -2.94 -3.64
CA SER A 191 19.05 -3.37 -2.83
C SER A 191 17.82 -2.47 -2.93
N LEU A 192 17.86 -1.56 -3.89
CA LEU A 192 16.75 -0.68 -4.24
C LEU A 192 15.54 -1.54 -4.62
N PRO A 193 14.42 -1.52 -3.88
CA PRO A 193 13.18 -2.14 -4.36
C PRO A 193 12.88 -1.62 -5.76
N ASP A 194 12.46 -2.52 -6.65
CA ASP A 194 12.21 -2.26 -8.06
C ASP A 194 11.49 -0.91 -8.24
N LEU A 195 12.01 -0.04 -9.11
CA LEU A 195 11.50 1.33 -9.26
C LEU A 195 9.99 1.31 -9.56
N ALA A 196 9.52 0.35 -10.37
CA ALA A 196 8.11 0.21 -10.67
C ALA A 196 7.28 -0.18 -9.42
N LEU A 197 7.83 -0.98 -8.51
CA LEU A 197 7.20 -1.26 -7.22
C LEU A 197 7.02 0.03 -6.40
N ARG A 198 8.03 0.89 -6.32
CA ARG A 198 7.94 2.15 -5.56
C ARG A 198 6.99 3.15 -6.19
N GLU A 199 7.03 3.27 -7.52
CA GLU A 199 6.07 4.09 -8.25
C GLU A 199 4.64 3.62 -8.02
N LYS A 200 4.42 2.30 -7.98
CA LYS A 200 3.11 1.73 -7.68
C LYS A 200 2.64 2.01 -6.26
N ILE A 201 3.51 1.81 -5.26
CA ILE A 201 3.21 2.16 -3.86
C ILE A 201 2.87 3.66 -3.75
N LEU A 202 3.67 4.52 -4.37
CA LEU A 202 3.45 5.96 -4.37
C LEU A 202 2.13 6.34 -5.05
N ALA A 203 1.79 5.73 -6.19
CA ALA A 203 0.56 5.99 -6.90
C ALA A 203 -0.67 5.59 -6.06
N GLU A 204 -0.66 4.40 -5.46
CA GLU A 204 -1.74 3.94 -4.58
C GLU A 204 -1.89 4.86 -3.36
N TYR A 205 -0.78 5.22 -2.71
CA TYR A 205 -0.80 6.16 -1.59
C TYR A 205 -1.32 7.55 -1.98
N SER A 206 -0.90 8.05 -3.15
CA SER A 206 -1.34 9.36 -3.65
C SER A 206 -2.86 9.42 -3.82
N MET A 207 -3.47 8.33 -4.33
CA MET A 207 -4.92 8.23 -4.44
C MET A 207 -5.59 8.20 -3.07
N GLU A 208 -5.08 7.41 -2.12
CA GLU A 208 -5.61 7.37 -0.76
C GLU A 208 -5.49 8.72 -0.04
N PHE A 209 -4.38 9.44 -0.25
CA PHE A 209 -4.17 10.78 0.27
C PHE A 209 -5.18 11.80 -0.28
N LEU A 210 -5.41 11.80 -1.60
CA LEU A 210 -6.42 12.68 -2.21
C LEU A 210 -7.83 12.38 -1.69
N LEU A 211 -8.19 11.10 -1.58
CA LEU A 211 -9.48 10.70 -1.01
C LEU A 211 -9.58 11.09 0.48
N HIS A 212 -8.48 11.04 1.22
CA HIS A 212 -8.44 11.49 2.61
C HIS A 212 -8.68 12.99 2.75
N LEU A 213 -8.08 13.81 1.88
CA LEU A 213 -8.33 15.24 1.84
C LEU A 213 -9.80 15.56 1.51
N ASP A 214 -10.36 14.88 0.52
CA ASP A 214 -11.77 15.07 0.13
C ASP A 214 -12.73 14.70 1.27
N ARG A 215 -12.50 13.55 1.93
CA ARG A 215 -13.26 13.15 3.12
C ARG A 215 -13.13 14.15 4.26
N LYS A 216 -11.92 14.65 4.55
CA LYS A 216 -11.69 15.69 5.58
C LYS A 216 -12.49 16.96 5.25
N LYS A 217 -12.49 17.39 3.99
CA LYS A 217 -13.25 18.56 3.52
C LYS A 217 -14.76 18.36 3.67
N TYR A 218 -15.27 17.21 3.23
CA TYR A 218 -16.71 16.89 3.36
C TYR A 218 -17.14 16.82 4.82
N ARG A 219 -16.34 16.21 5.70
CA ARG A 219 -16.61 16.19 7.15
C ARG A 219 -16.64 17.60 7.75
N ALA A 220 -15.67 18.46 7.42
CA ALA A 220 -15.69 19.84 7.89
C ALA A 220 -16.94 20.60 7.45
N HIS A 221 -17.41 20.37 6.22
CA HIS A 221 -18.66 20.95 5.73
C HIS A 221 -19.90 20.40 6.46
N LEU A 222 -19.94 19.09 6.75
CA LEU A 222 -21.01 18.51 7.55
C LEU A 222 -21.02 19.07 8.98
N ASP A 223 -19.87 19.22 9.61
CA ASP A 223 -19.76 19.78 10.97
C ASP A 223 -20.28 21.23 11.01
N GLU A 224 -20.01 22.03 9.96
CA GLU A 224 -20.53 23.38 9.77
C GLU A 224 -22.05 23.39 9.59
N LEU A 225 -22.59 22.53 8.72
CA LEU A 225 -24.03 22.44 8.46
C LEU A 225 -24.82 21.93 9.67
N MET A 226 -24.27 20.98 10.40
CA MET A 226 -24.96 20.30 11.51
C MET A 226 -24.74 20.98 12.86
N GLY A 227 -23.93 22.05 12.92
CA GLY A 227 -23.66 22.81 14.15
C GLY A 227 -23.08 21.98 15.30
N THR A 228 -22.53 20.81 15.02
CA THR A 228 -22.12 19.81 16.02
C THR A 228 -20.74 19.28 15.68
N LYS A 229 -19.78 19.47 16.59
CA LYS A 229 -18.53 18.71 16.58
C LYS A 229 -18.81 17.36 17.22
N TYR A 230 -19.15 16.35 16.43
CA TYR A 230 -19.19 14.99 16.94
C TYR A 230 -17.74 14.48 17.04
N TYR A 231 -17.25 14.42 18.29
CA TYR A 231 -15.96 13.87 18.69
C TYR A 231 -15.98 12.33 18.70
#